data_AF-A0A1G1D4P6-F1
#
_entry.id   AF-A0A1G1D4P6-F1
#
_cell.length_a   1.000
_cell.length_b   1.000
_cell.length_c   1.000
_cell.angle_alpha   90.00
_cell.angle_beta   90.00
_cell.angle_gamma   90.00
#
_symmetry.space_group_name_H-M   'P 1'
#
loop_
_entity.id
_entity.type
_entity.pdbx_description
1 polymer ?
#
loop_
_entity_poly.entity_id
_entity_poly.type
_entity_poly.pdbx_seq_one_letter_code
_entity_poly.pdbx_strand_id
1 'polypeptide(L)' 'MAEVKDNTSVDEIVKRGWDILVENLGITDATRFIVSFERGKGDSVQKIKKFWGDKKVEDIHAEILEAKEKGLI' A
#
# COMPACT_ATOMS: atom_id res chain seq x y z
N MET A 1 -6.61 -4.25 31.25
CA MET A 1 -5.18 -4.31 30.91
C MET A 1 -5.04 -4.17 29.41
N ALA A 2 -4.37 -3.12 28.96
CA ALA A 2 -3.64 -3.10 27.68
C ALA A 2 -2.65 -1.93 27.77
N GLU A 3 -1.73 -2.01 28.74
CA GLU A 3 -0.46 -1.30 28.61
C GLU A 3 0.52 -2.25 27.95
N VAL A 4 0.72 -2.04 26.65
CA VAL A 4 1.96 -2.42 25.96
C VAL A 4 2.27 -1.25 25.03
N LYS A 5 3.02 -0.27 25.52
CA LYS A 5 3.76 0.65 24.64
C LYS A 5 4.98 -0.10 24.15
N ASP A 6 4.74 -0.98 23.18
CA ASP A 6 5.80 -1.66 22.45
C ASP A 6 6.75 -0.58 21.91
N ASN A 7 8.05 -0.75 22.08
CA ASN A 7 9.07 0.21 21.60
C ASN A 7 9.20 0.18 20.06
N THR A 8 8.28 -0.53 19.41
CA THR A 8 8.11 -0.66 17.97
C THR A 8 7.82 0.70 17.37
N SER A 9 8.67 1.10 16.44
CA SER A 9 8.52 2.36 15.72
C SER A 9 7.19 2.38 14.94
N VAL A 10 6.65 3.59 14.71
CA VAL A 10 5.45 3.75 13.87
C VAL A 10 5.65 3.08 12.51
N ASP A 11 6.85 3.16 11.95
CA ASP A 11 7.20 2.55 10.66
C ASP A 11 7.14 1.01 10.70
N GLU A 12 7.58 0.38 11.79
CA GLU A 12 7.46 -1.07 11.97
C GLU A 12 6.01 -1.51 12.14
N ILE A 13 5.18 -0.73 12.85
CA ILE A 13 3.74 -1.01 12.96
C ILE A 13 3.08 -0.94 11.59
N VAL A 14 3.39 0.13 10.82
CA VAL A 14 2.85 0.32 9.47
C VAL A 14 3.31 -0.81 8.54
N LYS A 15 4.59 -1.21 8.61
CA LYS A 15 5.13 -2.31 7.82
C LYS A 15 4.42 -3.63 8.15
N ARG A 16 4.29 -3.98 9.44
CA ARG A 16 3.57 -5.19 9.86
C ARG A 16 2.11 -5.18 9.39
N GLY A 17 1.44 -4.03 9.47
CA GLY A 17 0.07 -3.89 8.97
C GLY A 17 -0.02 -4.11 7.46
N TRP A 18 0.93 -3.57 6.70
CA TRP A 18 1.01 -3.78 5.25
C TRP A 18 1.29 -5.25 4.89
N ASP A 19 2.26 -5.88 5.55
CA ASP A 19 2.61 -7.29 5.30
C ASP A 19 1.39 -8.20 5.52
N ILE A 20 0.65 -7.99 6.61
CA ILE A 20 -0.59 -8.73 6.89
C ILE A 20 -1.64 -8.51 5.79
N LEU A 21 -1.82 -7.27 5.31
CA LEU A 21 -2.77 -6.99 4.23
C LEU A 21 -2.38 -7.69 2.94
N VAL A 22 -1.09 -7.68 2.58
CA VAL A 22 -0.59 -8.35 1.37
C VAL A 22 -0.72 -9.87 1.48
N GLU A 23 -0.38 -10.46 2.64
CA GLU A 23 -0.50 -11.90 2.87
C GLU A 23 -1.94 -12.40 2.73
N ASN A 24 -2.93 -11.61 3.17
CA ASN A 24 -4.32 -12.05 3.20
C ASN A 24 -5.13 -11.65 1.96
N LEU A 25 -4.79 -10.53 1.32
CA LEU A 25 -5.57 -9.96 0.21
C LEU A 25 -4.83 -10.00 -1.12
N GLY A 26 -3.52 -10.25 -1.11
CA GLY A 26 -2.67 -9.96 -2.25
C GLY A 26 -2.43 -8.46 -2.43
N ILE A 27 -1.34 -8.12 -3.12
CA ILE A 27 -0.86 -6.74 -3.21
C ILE A 27 -1.86 -5.78 -3.88
N THR A 28 -2.63 -6.27 -4.86
CA THR A 28 -3.63 -5.48 -5.59
C THR A 28 -4.78 -5.06 -4.68
N ASP A 29 -5.38 -5.99 -3.95
CA ASP A 29 -6.52 -5.69 -3.07
C ASP A 29 -6.10 -5.04 -1.76
N ALA A 30 -4.90 -5.32 -1.25
CA ALA A 30 -4.29 -4.57 -0.15
C ALA A 30 -4.10 -3.09 -0.50
N THR A 31 -3.62 -2.79 -1.72
CA THR A 31 -3.49 -1.41 -2.20
C THR A 31 -4.85 -0.73 -2.31
N ARG A 32 -5.84 -1.41 -2.91
CA ARG A 32 -7.21 -0.90 -3.03
C ARG A 32 -7.84 -0.65 -1.66
N PHE A 33 -7.59 -1.52 -0.69
CA PHE A 33 -8.03 -1.36 0.70
C PHE A 33 -7.49 -0.06 1.28
N ILE A 34 -6.19 0.21 1.22
CA ILE A 34 -5.61 1.47 1.72
C ILE A 34 -6.22 2.69 1.03
N VAL A 35 -6.28 2.68 -0.31
CA VAL A 35 -6.88 3.76 -1.10
C VAL A 35 -8.37 3.96 -0.77
N SER A 36 -9.09 2.92 -0.35
CA SER A 36 -10.50 3.03 0.04
C SER A 36 -10.71 3.86 1.32
N PHE A 37 -9.75 3.86 2.25
CA PHE A 37 -9.77 4.75 3.43
C PHE A 37 -9.40 6.20 3.08
N GLU A 38 -8.68 6.41 1.97
CA GLU A 38 -8.14 7.72 1.56
C GLU A 38 -9.15 8.65 0.91
N ARG A 39 -10.37 8.19 0.57
CA ARG A 39 -11.44 9.04 0.00
C ARG A 39 -11.97 10.16 0.94
N GLY A 40 -11.29 10.43 2.06
CA GLY A 40 -11.72 11.36 3.10
C GLY A 40 -10.79 12.53 3.44
N LYS A 41 -9.47 12.37 3.67
CA LYS A 41 -8.61 13.46 4.21
C LYS A 41 -7.10 13.22 4.00
N GLY A 42 -6.38 14.26 3.54
CA GLY A 42 -4.96 14.52 3.85
C GLY A 42 -3.90 14.10 2.81
N ASP A 43 -2.67 14.60 2.99
CA ASP A 43 -1.41 14.54 2.17
C ASP A 43 -0.93 13.15 1.67
N SER A 44 -1.78 12.14 1.67
CA SER A 44 -1.48 10.75 1.29
C SER A 44 -0.96 10.62 -0.13
N VAL A 45 -1.39 11.48 -1.06
CA VAL A 45 -0.85 11.54 -2.43
C VAL A 45 0.67 11.76 -2.41
N GLN A 46 1.20 12.59 -1.51
CA GLN A 46 2.65 12.79 -1.40
C GLN A 46 3.37 11.58 -0.80
N LYS A 47 2.74 10.89 0.16
CA LYS A 47 3.31 9.66 0.74
C LYS A 47 3.31 8.53 -0.27
N ILE A 48 2.23 8.35 -1.03
CA ILE A 48 2.12 7.38 -2.13
C ILE A 48 3.17 7.68 -3.20
N LYS A 49 3.38 8.95 -3.56
CA LYS A 49 4.47 9.35 -4.48
C LYS A 49 5.85 8.97 -3.95
N LYS A 50 6.06 9.03 -2.63
CA LYS A 50 7.30 8.58 -2.00
C LYS A 50 7.48 7.05 -2.06
N PHE A 51 6.38 6.29 -2.04
CA PHE A 51 6.39 4.83 -2.15
C PHE A 51 6.50 4.32 -3.59
N TRP A 52 5.85 4.98 -4.55
CA TRP A 52 5.86 4.61 -5.98
C TRP A 52 6.96 5.33 -6.80
N GLY A 53 7.70 6.25 -6.19
CA GLY A 53 8.69 7.09 -6.86
C GLY A 53 8.05 8.16 -7.77
N ASP A 54 8.79 8.63 -8.77
CA ASP A 54 8.28 9.60 -9.76
C ASP A 54 7.29 9.00 -10.78
N LYS A 55 6.97 7.70 -10.66
CA LYS A 55 6.01 7.04 -11.56
C LYS A 55 4.63 7.63 -11.37
N LYS A 56 4.01 8.00 -12.49
CA LYS A 56 2.62 8.45 -12.49
C LYS A 56 1.69 7.25 -12.40
N VAL A 57 0.44 7.51 -12.00
CA VAL A 57 -0.60 6.48 -11.90
C VAL A 57 -0.81 5.79 -13.24
N GLU A 58 -0.66 6.52 -14.35
CA GLU A 58 -0.76 5.99 -15.70
C GLU A 58 0.36 4.99 -16.02
N ASP A 59 1.57 5.21 -15.52
CA ASP A 59 2.71 4.32 -15.71
C ASP A 59 2.51 3.00 -14.94
N ILE A 60 2.00 3.10 -13.71
CA ILE A 60 1.67 1.95 -12.86
C ILE A 60 0.52 1.14 -13.48
N HIS A 61 -0.49 1.82 -14.03
CA HIS A 61 -1.60 1.18 -14.71
C HIS A 61 -1.14 0.40 -15.95
N ALA A 62 -0.22 0.97 -16.74
CA ALA A 62 0.36 0.30 -17.89
C ALA A 62 1.15 -0.97 -17.48
N GLU A 63 1.96 -0.88 -16.41
CA GLU A 63 2.72 -2.02 -15.88
C GLU A 63 1.81 -3.15 -15.38
N ILE A 64 0.70 -2.82 -14.72
CA ILE A 64 -0.28 -3.82 -14.26
C ILE A 64 -0.94 -4.51 -15.45
N LEU A 65 -1.32 -3.77 -16.50
CA LEU A 65 -1.90 -4.36 -17.70
C LEU A 65 -0.90 -5.29 -18.40
N GLU A 66 0.35 -4.85 -18.53
CA GLU A 66 1.40 -5.65 -19.17
C GLU A 66 1.73 -6.92 -18.36
N ALA A 67 1.74 -6.83 -17.03
CA ALA A 67 1.93 -8.00 -16.16
C ALA A 67 0.78 -9.01 -16.28
N LYS A 68 -0.46 -8.52 -16.46
CA LYS A 68 -1.65 -9.34 -16.69
C LYS A 68 -1.59 -10.07 -18.04
N GLU A 69 -1.17 -9.37 -19.09
CA GLU A 69 -0.99 -9.95 -20.43
C GLU A 69 0.12 -11.02 -20.44
N LYS A 70 1.16 -10.84 -19.63
CA LYS A 70 2.24 -11.80 -19.45
C LYS A 70 1.90 -12.94 -18.49
N GLY A 71 0.73 -12.93 -17.86
CA GLY A 71 0.29 -13.95 -16.90
C GLY A 71 1.12 -13.99 -15.62
N LEU A 72 1.75 -12.87 -15.25
CA LEU A 72 2.59 -12.75 -14.06
C LEU A 72 1.78 -12.44 -12.80
N ILE A 73 0.55 -11.95 -12.98
CA ILE A 73 -0.46 -11.66 -11.96
C ILE A 73 -1.87 -11.94 -12.48
#